data_AF-M2SAW6-F1
#
_entry.id   AF-M2SAW6-F1
#
_cell.length_a   1.000
_cell.length_b   1.000
_cell.length_c   1.000
_cell.angle_alpha   90.00
_cell.angle_beta   90.00
_cell.angle_gamma   90.00
#
_symmetry.space_group_name_H-M   'P 1'
#
loop_
_entity.id
_entity.type
_entity.pdbx_description
1 polymer ?
#
loop_
_entity_poly.entity_id
_entity_poly.type
_entity_poly.pdbx_seq_one_letter_code
_entity_poly.pdbx_strand_id
1 'polypeptide(L)'
;MSYFQKLVQHGSYNILSKFYNQIGHEDEQKPIFVGGCSFYILGVEFKTKQMDKQLAEQPPEVYLQYSSAATFFRISNLFWMTYRSGYEKLPNSSLTTDVGWGCTIRAMQMMIANAMETIVYSGALNNTQTPYIPTKQEVMNVLIPFIDSPNSTTPLSIHHVYESRFVVEKNKSGVNYLAPSVVAKAYSGLVNSWKLCPIRCVMCSNVSIPTHELSKLPFKPTLVFLPIVLNHLIHSKLQQIYKSKLFAGIVGGMGDRAIFVFGFHALQFLYLDPHIVQPSFKSFTEIDTKSYSPIGTNRFSVHTIDPTKLDDFCTFGFLIKNLHEVDDFMKLAKDVFEISNDKELRTSHDLNGFEVLDF
;
A
#
# COMPACT_ATOMS: atom_id res chain seq x y z
N MET A 1 -7.42 0.91 22.32
CA MET A 1 -6.83 2.20 22.73
C MET A 1 -5.62 1.90 23.59
N SER A 2 -4.42 1.95 23.01
CA SER A 2 -3.19 1.78 23.78
C SER A 2 -3.04 2.93 24.79
N TYR A 3 -2.43 2.65 25.94
CA TYR A 3 -2.23 3.62 27.03
C TYR A 3 -1.49 4.90 26.56
N PHE A 4 -0.69 4.78 25.50
CA PHE A 4 0.08 5.86 24.88
C PHE A 4 -0.77 6.89 24.12
N GLN A 5 -1.85 6.47 23.46
CA GLN A 5 -2.74 7.38 22.70
C GLN A 5 -3.55 8.31 23.61
N LYS A 6 -3.73 7.95 24.89
CA LYS A 6 -4.47 8.79 25.86
C LYS A 6 -3.63 9.95 26.43
N LEU A 7 -2.31 9.94 26.28
CA LEU A 7 -1.41 10.91 26.92
C LEU A 7 -1.07 12.15 26.08
N VAL A 8 -1.48 12.20 24.81
CA VAL A 8 -1.03 13.26 23.89
C VAL A 8 -2.19 14.13 23.43
N GLN A 9 -2.24 15.37 23.95
CA GLN A 9 -3.09 16.44 23.40
C GLN A 9 -2.37 17.16 22.25
N HIS A 10 -3.15 17.83 21.40
CA HIS A 10 -2.67 18.62 20.25
C HIS A 10 -1.47 19.51 20.63
N GLY A 11 -0.31 19.22 20.03
CA GLY A 11 0.97 19.87 20.32
C GLY A 11 2.09 18.87 20.62
N SER A 12 1.80 17.72 21.23
CA SER A 12 2.86 16.76 21.57
C SER A 12 3.26 15.82 20.43
N TYR A 13 2.52 15.75 19.31
CA TYR A 13 2.93 14.94 18.14
C TYR A 13 4.19 15.46 17.45
N ASN A 14 4.35 16.78 17.33
CA ASN A 14 5.58 17.40 16.80
C ASN A 14 6.80 17.17 17.72
N ILE A 15 6.56 16.89 19.01
CA ILE A 15 7.60 16.54 19.96
C ILE A 15 7.86 15.02 19.89
N LEU A 16 6.80 14.22 19.87
CA LEU A 16 6.84 12.76 19.74
C LEU A 16 7.64 12.34 18.50
N SER A 17 7.45 13.02 17.36
CA SER A 17 8.17 12.71 16.14
C SER A 17 9.71 12.76 16.29
N LYS A 18 10.24 13.56 17.23
CA LYS A 18 11.68 13.65 17.51
C LYS A 18 12.23 12.43 18.22
N PHE A 19 11.39 11.70 18.95
CA PHE A 19 11.79 10.57 19.79
C PHE A 19 11.19 9.24 19.32
N TYR A 20 10.25 9.27 18.36
CA TYR A 20 9.47 8.11 17.95
C TYR A 20 10.35 6.92 17.55
N ASN A 21 11.39 7.13 16.74
CA ASN A 21 12.31 6.06 16.32
C ASN A 21 13.15 5.47 17.47
N GLN A 22 13.23 6.15 18.61
CA GLN A 22 13.96 5.67 19.81
C GLN A 22 13.04 4.87 20.74
N ILE A 23 11.73 5.03 20.60
CA ILE A 23 10.73 4.26 21.32
C ILE A 23 10.61 2.95 20.54
N GLY A 24 11.46 1.97 20.88
CA GLY A 24 11.49 0.68 20.19
C GLY A 24 10.08 0.10 20.03
N HIS A 25 9.78 -0.41 18.84
CA HIS A 25 8.54 -1.12 18.59
C HIS A 25 8.72 -2.58 19.02
N GLU A 26 7.84 -3.07 19.90
CA GLU A 26 7.97 -4.38 20.58
C GLU A 26 7.93 -5.62 19.64
N ASP A 27 7.81 -5.46 18.32
CA ASP A 27 7.54 -6.54 17.36
C ASP A 27 8.52 -6.65 16.17
N GLU A 28 9.78 -6.21 16.28
CA GLU A 28 10.77 -6.47 15.21
C GLU A 28 11.25 -7.93 15.20
N GLN A 29 10.36 -8.86 14.83
CA GLN A 29 10.77 -10.21 14.46
C GLN A 29 11.53 -10.15 13.13
N LYS A 30 12.68 -10.82 13.09
CA LYS A 30 13.42 -11.01 11.84
C LYS A 30 12.52 -11.70 10.82
N PRO A 31 12.51 -11.25 9.56
CA PRO A 31 11.72 -11.88 8.52
C PRO A 31 12.15 -13.33 8.31
N ILE A 32 11.16 -14.19 8.08
CA ILE A 32 11.36 -15.63 7.90
C ILE A 32 11.44 -15.92 6.41
N PHE A 33 12.60 -16.35 5.94
CA PHE A 33 12.78 -16.82 4.57
C PHE A 33 13.14 -18.31 4.52
N VAL A 34 12.55 -19.02 3.56
CA VAL A 34 12.61 -20.47 3.40
C VAL A 34 13.28 -20.83 2.08
N GLY A 35 14.32 -21.67 2.15
CA GLY A 35 15.12 -22.08 1.00
C GLY A 35 14.29 -22.77 -0.08
N GLY A 36 14.48 -22.38 -1.34
CA GLY A 36 13.78 -22.99 -2.48
C GLY A 36 12.30 -22.58 -2.66
N CYS A 37 11.72 -21.79 -1.76
CA CYS A 37 10.35 -21.27 -1.92
C CYS A 37 10.33 -19.98 -2.74
N SER A 38 9.47 -19.91 -3.77
CA SER A 38 9.29 -18.69 -4.58
C SER A 38 8.86 -17.48 -3.73
N PHE A 39 9.25 -16.29 -4.18
CA PHE A 39 8.66 -15.03 -3.74
C PHE A 39 7.60 -14.60 -4.76
N TYR A 40 6.41 -14.21 -4.29
CA TYR A 40 5.38 -13.61 -5.12
C TYR A 40 5.28 -12.13 -4.76
N ILE A 41 5.78 -11.25 -5.64
CA ILE A 41 5.85 -9.80 -5.38
C ILE A 41 4.97 -9.10 -6.40
N LEU A 42 3.90 -8.46 -5.92
CA LEU A 42 2.97 -7.66 -6.75
C LEU A 42 2.57 -8.36 -8.06
N GLY A 43 2.17 -9.63 -7.95
CA GLY A 43 1.68 -10.45 -9.07
C GLY A 43 2.77 -11.12 -9.93
N VAL A 44 4.05 -11.01 -9.56
CA VAL A 44 5.17 -11.63 -10.26
C VAL A 44 5.84 -12.68 -9.38
N GLU A 45 6.04 -13.89 -9.92
CA GLU A 45 6.75 -14.98 -9.25
C GLU A 45 8.26 -14.90 -9.51
N PHE A 46 9.05 -14.83 -8.45
CA PHE A 46 10.50 -14.94 -8.47
C PHE A 46 10.92 -16.27 -7.86
N LYS A 47 11.50 -17.13 -8.69
CA LYS A 47 12.05 -18.41 -8.24
C LYS A 47 13.35 -18.19 -7.47
N THR A 48 13.53 -19.00 -6.43
CA THR A 48 14.72 -18.98 -5.58
C THR A 48 15.49 -20.28 -5.69
N LYS A 49 16.78 -20.23 -5.38
CA LYS A 49 17.61 -21.43 -5.24
C LYS A 49 17.37 -22.09 -3.87
N GLN A 50 17.61 -23.42 -3.82
CA GLN A 50 17.80 -24.11 -2.54
C GLN A 50 19.02 -23.51 -1.83
N MET A 51 18.99 -23.47 -0.50
CA MET A 51 20.03 -22.85 0.31
C MET A 51 20.57 -23.84 1.35
N ASP A 52 21.89 -23.87 1.52
CA ASP A 52 22.52 -24.61 2.60
C ASP A 52 22.25 -23.95 3.95
N LYS A 53 22.22 -24.75 5.02
CA LYS A 53 21.88 -24.27 6.39
C LYS A 53 22.75 -23.09 6.85
N GLN A 54 24.04 -23.05 6.47
CA GLN A 54 24.95 -21.97 6.85
C GLN A 54 24.55 -20.60 6.27
N LEU A 55 23.95 -20.58 5.08
CA LEU A 55 23.45 -19.34 4.46
C LEU A 55 22.09 -18.91 5.06
N ALA A 56 21.32 -19.86 5.60
CA ALA A 56 20.06 -19.55 6.29
C ALA A 56 20.27 -18.85 7.65
N GLU A 57 21.48 -18.94 8.22
CA GLU A 57 21.86 -18.26 9.48
C GLU A 57 22.41 -16.84 9.26
N GLN A 58 22.64 -16.44 8.00
CA GLN A 58 23.10 -15.10 7.64
C GLN A 58 21.99 -14.05 7.79
N PRO A 59 22.34 -12.75 7.82
CA PRO A 59 21.35 -11.68 7.81
C PRO A 59 20.35 -11.80 6.65
N PRO A 60 19.07 -11.42 6.82
CA PRO A 60 18.02 -11.58 5.81
C PRO A 60 18.34 -10.96 4.44
N GLU A 61 19.06 -9.84 4.42
CA GLU A 61 19.53 -9.17 3.21
C GLU A 61 20.50 -10.03 2.41
N VAL A 62 21.42 -10.71 3.12
CA VAL A 62 22.38 -11.65 2.53
C VAL A 62 21.60 -12.83 1.98
N TYR A 63 20.71 -13.43 2.78
CA TYR A 63 19.84 -14.52 2.33
C TYR A 63 19.10 -14.17 1.03
N LEU A 64 18.46 -12.99 0.98
CA LEU A 64 17.68 -12.56 -0.17
C LEU A 64 18.55 -12.38 -1.41
N GLN A 65 19.71 -11.75 -1.26
CA GLN A 65 20.65 -11.51 -2.36
C GLN A 65 21.17 -12.82 -2.98
N TYR A 66 21.48 -13.82 -2.16
CA TYR A 66 21.98 -15.12 -2.63
C TYR A 66 20.87 -16.02 -3.17
N SER A 67 19.70 -16.05 -2.53
CA SER A 67 18.58 -16.89 -2.95
C SER A 67 18.02 -16.46 -4.31
N SER A 68 17.94 -15.15 -4.57
CA SER A 68 17.52 -14.58 -5.85
C SER A 68 17.88 -13.10 -5.98
N ALA A 69 18.91 -12.79 -6.77
CA ALA A 69 19.29 -11.40 -7.08
C ALA A 69 18.11 -10.59 -7.67
N ALA A 70 17.30 -11.20 -8.54
CA ALA A 70 16.12 -10.56 -9.10
C ALA A 70 15.08 -10.18 -8.02
N THR A 71 14.89 -11.04 -7.02
CA THR A 71 14.02 -10.73 -5.87
C THR A 71 14.58 -9.58 -5.05
N PHE A 72 15.88 -9.62 -4.72
CA PHE A 72 16.56 -8.56 -3.98
C PHE A 72 16.40 -7.20 -4.68
N PHE A 73 16.68 -7.14 -5.98
CA PHE A 73 16.52 -5.91 -6.76
C PHE A 73 15.06 -5.46 -6.88
N ARG A 74 14.10 -6.39 -7.08
CA ARG A 74 12.68 -6.04 -7.13
C ARG A 74 12.21 -5.38 -5.84
N ILE A 75 12.58 -5.94 -4.69
CA ILE A 75 12.21 -5.42 -3.37
C ILE A 75 12.93 -4.09 -3.10
N SER A 76 14.22 -3.99 -3.45
CA SER A 76 15.01 -2.76 -3.29
C SER A 76 14.44 -1.56 -4.06
N ASN A 77 13.67 -1.81 -5.12
CA ASN A 77 13.04 -0.76 -5.93
C ASN A 77 11.55 -0.55 -5.62
N LEU A 78 10.99 -1.23 -4.62
CA LEU A 78 9.65 -0.88 -4.13
C LEU A 78 9.67 0.52 -3.51
N PHE A 79 8.59 1.26 -3.73
CA PHE A 79 8.37 2.54 -3.06
C PHE A 79 7.92 2.31 -1.63
N TRP A 80 8.79 2.66 -0.68
CA TRP A 80 8.56 2.63 0.75
C TRP A 80 8.29 4.04 1.27
N MET A 81 7.09 4.25 1.79
CA MET A 81 6.66 5.55 2.34
C MET A 81 6.36 5.40 3.81
N THR A 82 6.94 6.28 4.60
CA THR A 82 6.91 6.22 6.06
C THR A 82 6.40 7.52 6.64
N TYR A 83 6.23 7.57 7.97
CA TYR A 83 6.00 8.82 8.66
C TYR A 83 7.04 9.88 8.30
N ARG A 84 6.57 11.11 8.18
CA ARG A 84 7.40 12.28 7.89
C ARG A 84 7.18 13.36 8.94
N SER A 85 8.22 14.15 9.17
CA SER A 85 8.19 15.26 10.11
C SER A 85 8.90 16.48 9.53
N GLY A 86 8.34 17.64 9.77
CA GLY A 86 8.88 18.93 9.33
C GLY A 86 8.34 19.42 7.99
N TYR A 87 7.28 18.80 7.45
CA TYR A 87 6.64 19.27 6.22
C TYR A 87 5.80 20.52 6.49
N GLU A 88 5.40 21.23 5.43
CA GLU A 88 4.50 22.39 5.53
C GLU A 88 3.19 22.02 6.25
N LYS A 89 2.62 22.94 7.03
CA LYS A 89 1.42 22.64 7.83
C LYS A 89 0.30 22.03 6.98
N LEU A 90 -0.36 21.02 7.52
CA LEU A 90 -1.55 20.46 6.88
C LEU A 90 -2.68 21.51 6.83
N PRO A 91 -3.54 21.49 5.79
CA PRO A 91 -4.62 22.45 5.64
C PRO A 91 -5.55 22.49 6.87
N ASN A 92 -5.87 23.69 7.33
CA ASN A 92 -6.69 23.94 8.53
C ASN A 92 -6.19 23.23 9.81
N SER A 93 -4.88 22.99 9.93
CA SER A 93 -4.27 22.27 11.05
C SER A 93 -2.96 22.91 11.50
N SER A 94 -2.48 22.52 12.68
CA SER A 94 -1.13 22.86 13.18
C SER A 94 -0.11 21.73 12.98
N LEU A 95 -0.54 20.60 12.41
CA LEU A 95 0.29 19.42 12.21
C LEU A 95 1.33 19.63 11.11
N THR A 96 2.58 19.32 11.44
CA THR A 96 3.72 19.27 10.51
C THR A 96 4.36 17.87 10.50
N THR A 97 3.60 16.87 10.95
CA THR A 97 4.01 15.48 11.03
C THR A 97 2.80 14.56 11.06
N ASP A 98 2.95 13.36 10.50
CA ASP A 98 1.91 12.33 10.47
C ASP A 98 2.13 11.17 11.44
N VAL A 99 3.11 11.34 12.33
CA VAL A 99 3.46 10.36 13.36
C VAL A 99 2.24 10.04 14.24
N GLY A 100 1.95 8.76 14.37
CA GLY A 100 0.88 8.24 15.22
C GLY A 100 -0.51 8.22 14.60
N TRP A 101 -0.70 8.69 13.36
CA TRP A 101 -2.02 8.69 12.70
C TRP A 101 -2.00 8.47 11.18
N GLY A 102 -0.90 8.80 10.50
CA GLY A 102 -0.81 8.73 9.03
C GLY A 102 -0.52 7.34 8.44
N CYS A 103 -0.45 6.27 9.24
CA CYS A 103 0.13 5.00 8.79
C CYS A 103 -0.67 4.39 7.64
N THR A 104 -2.01 4.44 7.71
CA THR A 104 -2.88 3.96 6.62
C THR A 104 -2.72 4.79 5.35
N ILE A 105 -2.50 6.10 5.47
CA ILE A 105 -2.20 6.98 4.33
C ILE A 105 -0.91 6.51 3.67
N ARG A 106 0.17 6.33 4.44
CA ARG A 106 1.46 5.86 3.92
C ARG A 106 1.36 4.49 3.26
N ALA A 107 0.63 3.56 3.86
CA ALA A 107 0.39 2.24 3.28
C ALA A 107 -0.37 2.31 1.95
N MET A 108 -1.39 3.18 1.84
CA MET A 108 -2.08 3.39 0.57
C MET A 108 -1.21 4.09 -0.47
N GLN A 109 -0.39 5.07 -0.07
CA GLN A 109 0.57 5.69 -0.99
C GLN A 109 1.55 4.64 -1.55
N MET A 110 2.03 3.70 -0.72
CA MET A 110 2.88 2.59 -1.18
C MET A 110 2.15 1.72 -2.21
N MET A 111 0.90 1.31 -1.95
CA MET A 111 0.12 0.52 -2.92
C MET A 111 -0.03 1.24 -4.26
N ILE A 112 -0.41 2.52 -4.24
CA ILE A 112 -0.65 3.30 -5.47
C ILE A 112 0.65 3.55 -6.22
N ALA A 113 1.73 3.93 -5.53
CA ALA A 113 3.02 4.20 -6.15
C ALA A 113 3.60 2.95 -6.83
N ASN A 114 3.56 1.79 -6.17
CA ASN A 114 4.04 0.54 -6.75
C ASN A 114 3.13 0.02 -7.89
N ALA A 115 1.84 0.36 -7.89
CA ALA A 115 0.97 0.11 -9.05
C ALA A 115 1.30 1.05 -10.23
N MET A 116 1.53 2.34 -9.96
CA MET A 116 1.95 3.33 -10.97
C MET A 116 3.30 2.96 -11.59
N GLU A 117 4.27 2.50 -10.77
CA GLU A 117 5.58 2.01 -11.19
C GLU A 117 5.45 0.99 -12.33
N THR A 118 4.54 0.02 -12.19
CA THR A 118 4.31 -1.04 -13.17
C THR A 118 3.91 -0.49 -14.54
N ILE A 119 3.19 0.63 -14.57
CA ILE A 119 2.78 1.30 -15.81
C ILE A 119 3.89 2.18 -16.36
N VAL A 120 4.53 2.98 -15.51
CA VAL A 120 5.59 3.91 -15.92
C VAL A 120 6.79 3.16 -16.49
N TYR A 121 7.15 2.01 -15.93
CA TYR A 121 8.30 1.21 -16.38
C TYR A 121 7.93 0.24 -17.52
N SER A 122 6.74 0.40 -18.11
CA SER A 122 6.29 -0.28 -19.33
C SER A 122 6.48 -1.81 -19.33
N GLY A 123 6.29 -2.45 -18.18
CA GLY A 123 6.39 -3.91 -18.03
C GLY A 123 7.81 -4.48 -17.90
N ALA A 124 8.85 -3.64 -17.81
CA ALA A 124 10.22 -4.10 -17.57
C ALA A 124 10.39 -4.91 -16.27
N LEU A 125 9.49 -4.69 -15.30
CA LEU A 125 9.44 -5.39 -14.02
C LEU A 125 9.04 -6.87 -14.10
N ASN A 126 8.49 -7.32 -15.23
CA ASN A 126 8.08 -8.72 -15.41
C ASN A 126 9.27 -9.64 -15.76
N ASN A 127 10.46 -9.09 -16.06
CA ASN A 127 11.65 -9.90 -16.31
C ASN A 127 12.24 -10.40 -14.99
N THR A 128 12.06 -11.69 -14.72
CA THR A 128 12.50 -12.33 -13.48
C THR A 128 13.90 -12.95 -13.59
N GLN A 129 14.50 -12.97 -14.79
CA GLN A 129 15.84 -13.47 -15.02
C GLN A 129 16.88 -12.36 -14.87
N THR A 130 16.62 -11.21 -15.50
CA THR A 130 17.50 -10.04 -15.45
C THR A 130 16.80 -8.92 -14.67
N PRO A 131 17.36 -8.48 -13.53
CA PRO A 131 16.79 -7.39 -12.77
C PRO A 131 16.71 -6.11 -13.60
N TYR A 132 15.54 -5.48 -13.60
CA TYR A 132 15.41 -4.13 -14.13
C TYR A 132 15.90 -3.11 -13.10
N ILE A 133 16.69 -2.14 -13.56
CA ILE A 133 17.25 -1.07 -12.73
C ILE A 133 16.68 0.25 -13.25
N PRO A 134 15.78 0.91 -12.50
CA PRO A 134 15.19 2.16 -12.93
C PRO A 134 16.21 3.30 -12.87
N THR A 135 16.10 4.23 -13.82
CA THR A 135 16.83 5.50 -13.77
C THR A 135 16.30 6.37 -12.64
N LYS A 136 17.11 7.32 -12.17
CA LYS A 136 16.67 8.31 -11.17
C LYS A 136 15.41 9.06 -11.65
N GLN A 137 15.32 9.39 -12.93
CA GLN A 137 14.16 10.12 -13.47
C GLN A 137 12.89 9.27 -13.44
N GLU A 138 12.98 7.99 -13.79
CA GLU A 138 11.86 7.05 -13.69
C GLU A 138 11.35 6.91 -12.25
N VAL A 139 12.25 6.81 -11.27
CA VAL A 139 11.89 6.80 -9.85
C VAL A 139 11.20 8.11 -9.45
N MET A 140 11.76 9.26 -9.85
CA MET A 140 11.19 10.57 -9.52
C MET A 140 9.82 10.80 -10.17
N ASN A 141 9.57 10.30 -11.39
CA ASN A 141 8.28 10.42 -12.07
C ASN A 141 7.14 9.73 -11.30
N VAL A 142 7.45 8.63 -10.61
CA VAL A 142 6.49 7.93 -9.73
C VAL A 142 6.41 8.61 -8.37
N LEU A 143 7.54 9.08 -7.83
CA LEU A 143 7.65 9.58 -6.46
C LEU A 143 7.10 10.99 -6.26
N ILE A 144 7.36 11.92 -7.18
CA ILE A 144 6.99 13.34 -7.06
C ILE A 144 5.51 13.54 -6.65
N PRO A 145 4.53 12.84 -7.25
CA PRO A 145 3.13 12.97 -6.86
C PRO A 145 2.82 12.78 -5.37
N PHE A 146 3.67 12.05 -4.63
CA PHE A 146 3.46 11.67 -3.24
C PHE A 146 4.29 12.48 -2.23
N ILE A 147 5.21 13.34 -2.69
CA ILE A 147 6.07 14.14 -1.82
C ILE A 147 5.21 15.04 -0.92
N ASP A 148 5.58 15.15 0.36
CA ASP A 148 4.83 15.88 1.40
C ASP A 148 4.86 17.41 1.21
N SER A 149 4.18 17.89 0.18
CA SER A 149 4.01 19.30 -0.14
C SER A 149 2.54 19.59 -0.49
N PRO A 150 2.05 20.81 -0.23
CA PRO A 150 0.76 21.26 -0.75
C PRO A 150 0.83 21.67 -2.23
N ASN A 151 1.98 21.57 -2.91
CA ASN A 151 2.13 21.97 -4.30
C ASN A 151 1.26 21.11 -5.23
N SER A 152 0.64 21.75 -6.24
CA SER A 152 -0.11 21.10 -7.33
C SER A 152 0.65 20.00 -8.08
N THR A 153 1.99 19.98 -8.08
CA THR A 153 2.81 18.91 -8.67
C THR A 153 2.82 17.63 -7.83
N THR A 154 2.29 17.68 -6.60
CA THR A 154 2.23 16.58 -5.64
C THR A 154 0.77 16.17 -5.33
N PRO A 155 -0.06 15.86 -6.35
CA PRO A 155 -1.50 15.71 -6.18
C PRO A 155 -1.94 14.53 -5.30
N LEU A 156 -1.02 13.63 -4.93
CA LEU A 156 -1.24 12.46 -4.08
C LEU A 156 -0.52 12.56 -2.72
N SER A 157 -0.02 13.75 -2.40
CA SER A 157 0.65 14.04 -1.12
C SER A 157 -0.28 13.88 0.07
N ILE A 158 0.31 13.80 1.26
CA ILE A 158 -0.45 13.75 2.51
C ILE A 158 -1.35 14.99 2.69
N HIS A 159 -0.92 16.16 2.21
CA HIS A 159 -1.68 17.41 2.27
C HIS A 159 -3.00 17.30 1.53
N HIS A 160 -2.98 16.83 0.27
CA HIS A 160 -4.18 16.74 -0.55
C HIS A 160 -5.14 15.66 -0.05
N VAL A 161 -4.63 14.51 0.42
CA VAL A 161 -5.52 13.46 0.95
C VAL A 161 -6.12 13.86 2.30
N TYR A 162 -5.39 14.67 3.09
CA TYR A 162 -5.88 15.20 4.36
C TYR A 162 -7.09 16.12 4.17
N GLU A 163 -7.17 16.85 3.05
CA GLU A 163 -8.33 17.70 2.70
C GLU A 163 -9.54 16.91 2.20
N SER A 164 -9.37 15.62 1.89
CA SER A 164 -10.48 14.79 1.46
C SER A 164 -11.56 14.74 2.54
N ARG A 165 -12.82 15.00 2.18
CA ARG A 165 -13.96 14.94 3.12
C ARG A 165 -13.99 13.65 3.93
N PHE A 166 -13.64 12.52 3.31
CA PHE A 166 -13.61 11.20 3.95
C PHE A 166 -12.57 11.13 5.08
N VAL A 167 -11.42 11.79 4.89
CA VAL A 167 -10.36 11.87 5.91
C VAL A 167 -10.73 12.90 6.96
N VAL A 168 -11.13 14.12 6.58
CA VAL A 168 -11.50 15.19 7.51
C VAL A 168 -12.60 14.75 8.48
N GLU A 169 -13.66 14.10 7.99
CA GLU A 169 -14.79 13.66 8.82
C GLU A 169 -14.39 12.61 9.86
N LYS A 170 -13.46 11.71 9.51
CA LYS A 170 -12.99 10.61 10.37
C LYS A 170 -11.74 11.00 11.19
N ASN A 171 -11.07 12.09 10.82
CA ASN A 171 -9.85 12.59 11.44
C ASN A 171 -9.97 14.04 11.91
N LYS A 172 -11.09 14.42 12.53
CA LYS A 172 -11.35 15.82 12.95
C LYS A 172 -10.26 16.40 13.84
N SER A 173 -9.61 15.56 14.65
CA SER A 173 -8.48 15.91 15.51
C SER A 173 -7.12 15.62 14.87
N GLY A 174 -7.05 15.07 13.67
CA GLY A 174 -5.79 14.76 13.01
C GLY A 174 -4.98 13.65 13.69
N VAL A 175 -5.59 12.85 14.57
CA VAL A 175 -4.89 11.87 15.43
C VAL A 175 -5.59 10.51 15.48
N ASN A 176 -6.66 10.33 14.72
CA ASN A 176 -7.41 9.08 14.71
C ASN A 176 -6.77 8.11 13.72
N TYR A 177 -6.74 6.83 14.11
CA TYR A 177 -6.50 5.76 13.14
C TYR A 177 -7.55 5.81 12.04
N LEU A 178 -7.10 5.73 10.78
CA LEU A 178 -7.97 5.73 9.62
C LEU A 178 -8.10 4.31 9.07
N ALA A 179 -9.33 3.84 8.92
CA ALA A 179 -9.57 2.55 8.31
C ALA A 179 -9.09 2.52 6.85
N PRO A 180 -8.51 1.40 6.36
CA PRO A 180 -8.04 1.25 4.98
C PRO A 180 -9.06 1.65 3.92
N SER A 181 -10.34 1.33 4.12
CA SER A 181 -11.43 1.65 3.18
C SER A 181 -11.69 3.16 3.07
N VAL A 182 -11.56 3.92 4.16
CA VAL A 182 -11.73 5.38 4.18
C VAL A 182 -10.63 6.04 3.35
N VAL A 183 -9.39 5.63 3.58
CA VAL A 183 -8.22 6.17 2.87
C VAL A 183 -8.24 5.76 1.39
N ALA A 184 -8.61 4.52 1.08
CA ALA A 184 -8.79 4.05 -0.30
C ALA A 184 -9.85 4.86 -1.04
N LYS A 185 -10.98 5.19 -0.39
CA LYS A 185 -12.02 6.04 -0.98
C LYS A 185 -11.52 7.46 -1.26
N ALA A 186 -10.75 8.04 -0.33
CA ALA A 186 -10.14 9.35 -0.52
C ALA A 186 -9.19 9.32 -1.74
N TYR A 187 -8.25 8.38 -1.79
CA TYR A 187 -7.31 8.28 -2.91
C TYR A 187 -7.97 7.95 -4.25
N SER A 188 -9.06 7.16 -4.26
CA SER A 188 -9.84 6.94 -5.49
C SER A 188 -10.29 8.27 -6.11
N GLY A 189 -10.72 9.24 -5.29
CA GLY A 189 -11.06 10.59 -5.74
C GLY A 189 -9.85 11.36 -6.28
N LEU A 190 -8.76 11.41 -5.51
CA LEU A 190 -7.55 12.17 -5.87
C LEU A 190 -6.94 11.63 -7.18
N VAL A 191 -6.71 10.31 -7.28
CA VAL A 191 -6.15 9.67 -8.48
C VAL A 191 -6.99 9.96 -9.72
N ASN A 192 -8.31 9.88 -9.61
CA ASN A 192 -9.20 10.11 -10.74
C ASN A 192 -9.31 11.58 -11.13
N SER A 193 -9.11 12.52 -10.18
CA SER A 193 -9.07 13.96 -10.48
C SER A 193 -7.76 14.39 -11.15
N TRP A 194 -6.66 13.66 -10.93
CA TRP A 194 -5.37 13.97 -11.52
C TRP A 194 -5.30 13.52 -12.98
N LYS A 195 -5.52 14.46 -13.90
CA LYS A 195 -5.60 14.21 -15.35
C LYS A 195 -4.37 13.49 -15.93
N LEU A 196 -3.17 13.79 -15.40
CA LEU A 196 -1.91 13.20 -15.86
C LEU A 196 -1.55 11.89 -15.14
N CYS A 197 -2.37 11.42 -14.20
CA CYS A 197 -2.10 10.14 -13.54
C CYS A 197 -2.03 9.02 -14.59
N PRO A 198 -1.06 8.09 -14.54
CA PRO A 198 -0.99 6.99 -15.50
C PRO A 198 -2.09 5.94 -15.29
N ILE A 199 -2.75 5.96 -14.13
CA ILE A 199 -3.79 5.00 -13.76
C ILE A 199 -5.14 5.66 -13.43
N ARG A 200 -6.21 4.87 -13.44
CA ARG A 200 -7.51 5.15 -12.83
C ARG A 200 -7.61 4.36 -11.52
N CYS A 201 -8.42 4.81 -10.58
CA CYS A 201 -8.79 4.03 -9.40
C CYS A 201 -10.29 3.72 -9.39
N VAL A 202 -10.64 2.48 -9.09
CA VAL A 202 -12.05 2.07 -8.92
C VAL A 202 -12.21 1.42 -7.55
N MET A 203 -13.11 1.98 -6.75
CA MET A 203 -13.48 1.40 -5.46
C MET A 203 -14.63 0.41 -5.69
N CYS A 204 -14.41 -0.85 -5.36
CA CYS A 204 -15.45 -1.87 -5.32
C CYS A 204 -16.06 -1.94 -3.91
N SER A 205 -17.21 -2.60 -3.81
CA SER A 205 -17.75 -3.06 -2.52
C SER A 205 -17.46 -4.55 -2.35
N ASN A 206 -17.76 -5.08 -1.18
CA ASN A 206 -17.72 -6.53 -0.91
C ASN A 206 -18.88 -7.30 -1.57
N VAL A 207 -19.79 -6.63 -2.29
CA VAL A 207 -20.98 -7.24 -2.91
C VAL A 207 -21.15 -6.91 -4.39
N SER A 208 -20.45 -5.91 -4.91
CA SER A 208 -20.61 -5.45 -6.29
C SER A 208 -19.33 -4.87 -6.90
N ILE A 209 -19.15 -5.14 -8.18
CA ILE A 209 -18.06 -4.61 -9.01
C ILE A 209 -18.66 -3.70 -10.08
N PRO A 210 -18.25 -2.42 -10.16
CA PRO A 210 -18.70 -1.50 -11.20
C PRO A 210 -17.97 -1.79 -12.52
N THR A 211 -18.36 -2.88 -13.20
CA THR A 211 -17.73 -3.36 -14.44
C THR A 211 -17.66 -2.31 -15.54
N HIS A 212 -18.68 -1.45 -15.64
CA HIS A 212 -18.70 -0.35 -16.60
C HIS A 212 -17.53 0.65 -16.40
N GLU A 213 -17.10 0.90 -15.16
CA GLU A 213 -15.94 1.76 -14.87
C GLU A 213 -14.61 1.05 -15.18
N LEU A 214 -14.55 -0.28 -15.00
CA LEU A 214 -13.37 -1.09 -15.32
C LEU A 214 -13.12 -1.16 -16.84
N SER A 215 -14.20 -1.22 -17.63
CA SER A 215 -14.13 -1.32 -19.10
C SER A 215 -14.27 0.02 -19.84
N LYS A 216 -14.26 1.15 -19.11
CA LYS A 216 -14.51 2.48 -19.68
C LYS A 216 -13.44 2.92 -20.67
N LEU A 217 -13.88 3.38 -21.84
CA LEU A 217 -13.06 3.86 -22.95
C LEU A 217 -12.85 5.40 -22.93
N PRO A 218 -11.71 5.92 -23.44
CA PRO A 218 -10.50 5.15 -23.79
C PRO A 218 -9.95 4.43 -22.56
N PHE A 219 -9.49 3.18 -22.77
CA PHE A 219 -9.06 2.35 -21.67
C PHE A 219 -7.83 2.98 -21.00
N LYS A 220 -7.83 2.95 -19.67
CA LYS A 220 -6.73 3.41 -18.83
C LYS A 220 -6.44 2.30 -17.82
N PRO A 221 -5.17 1.93 -17.58
CA PRO A 221 -4.84 0.97 -16.53
C PRO A 221 -5.52 1.36 -15.22
N THR A 222 -6.21 0.42 -14.60
CA THR A 222 -7.12 0.69 -13.49
C THR A 222 -6.69 -0.11 -12.27
N LEU A 223 -6.38 0.60 -11.18
CA LEU A 223 -6.16 0.02 -9.86
C LEU A 223 -7.51 -0.10 -9.14
N VAL A 224 -7.92 -1.32 -8.88
CA VAL A 224 -9.12 -1.64 -8.11
C VAL A 224 -8.78 -1.70 -6.62
N PHE A 225 -9.53 -0.97 -5.81
CA PHE A 225 -9.55 -1.13 -4.37
C PHE A 225 -10.74 -1.99 -3.97
N LEU A 226 -10.47 -3.11 -3.30
CA LEU A 226 -11.48 -4.07 -2.89
C LEU A 226 -11.38 -4.31 -1.36
N PRO A 227 -12.23 -3.66 -0.55
CA PRO A 227 -12.31 -3.91 0.89
C PRO A 227 -12.92 -5.29 1.17
N ILE A 228 -12.19 -6.14 1.90
CA ILE A 228 -12.58 -7.52 2.19
C ILE A 228 -12.24 -7.89 3.64
N VAL A 229 -13.03 -8.78 4.21
CA VAL A 229 -12.76 -9.47 5.47
C VAL A 229 -11.86 -10.69 5.21
N LEU A 230 -10.59 -10.61 5.62
CA LEU A 230 -9.51 -11.55 5.35
C LEU A 230 -9.81 -12.97 5.85
N ASN A 231 -10.45 -13.11 7.02
CA ASN A 231 -10.68 -14.40 7.67
C ASN A 231 -11.45 -15.40 6.80
N HIS A 232 -12.27 -14.90 5.87
CA HIS A 232 -12.99 -15.73 4.91
C HIS A 232 -12.10 -16.32 3.80
N LEU A 233 -10.83 -15.91 3.71
CA LEU A 233 -9.91 -16.24 2.62
C LEU A 233 -8.73 -17.14 3.03
N ILE A 234 -8.38 -17.18 4.33
CA ILE A 234 -7.06 -17.59 4.82
C ILE A 234 -6.66 -19.04 4.43
N HIS A 235 -7.62 -19.96 4.31
CA HIS A 235 -7.27 -21.39 4.25
C HIS A 235 -7.24 -22.02 2.85
N SER A 236 -8.00 -21.54 1.87
CA SER A 236 -8.03 -22.16 0.52
C SER A 236 -7.91 -21.17 -0.65
N LYS A 237 -8.08 -19.88 -0.38
CA LYS A 237 -8.25 -18.86 -1.42
C LYS A 237 -7.07 -17.89 -1.52
N LEU A 238 -6.32 -17.68 -0.43
CA LEU A 238 -5.10 -16.86 -0.44
C LEU A 238 -4.10 -17.30 -1.53
N GLN A 239 -4.02 -18.61 -1.82
CA GLN A 239 -3.15 -19.12 -2.88
C GLN A 239 -3.49 -18.61 -4.28
N GLN A 240 -4.77 -18.39 -4.55
CA GLN A 240 -5.22 -17.85 -5.82
C GLN A 240 -4.94 -16.35 -5.91
N ILE A 241 -5.07 -15.63 -4.78
CA ILE A 241 -4.78 -14.19 -4.71
C ILE A 241 -3.30 -13.93 -5.00
N TYR A 242 -2.38 -14.61 -4.30
CA TYR A 242 -0.96 -14.30 -4.47
C TYR A 242 -0.38 -14.72 -5.82
N LYS A 243 -0.98 -15.71 -6.48
CA LYS A 243 -0.59 -16.12 -7.84
C LYS A 243 -1.20 -15.25 -8.93
N SER A 244 -2.15 -14.38 -8.59
CA SER A 244 -2.79 -13.50 -9.56
C SER A 244 -1.82 -12.44 -10.05
N LYS A 245 -1.65 -12.35 -11.38
CA LYS A 245 -0.86 -11.29 -12.03
C LYS A 245 -1.44 -9.88 -11.84
N LEU A 246 -2.68 -9.81 -11.36
CA LEU A 246 -3.38 -8.57 -11.07
C LEU A 246 -3.04 -8.05 -9.67
N PHE A 247 -2.48 -8.87 -8.77
CA PHE A 247 -2.25 -8.48 -7.39
C PHE A 247 -1.34 -7.25 -7.27
N ALA A 248 -1.85 -6.20 -6.63
CA ALA A 248 -1.15 -4.92 -6.43
C ALA A 248 -0.92 -4.59 -4.94
N GLY A 249 -1.13 -5.56 -4.05
CA GLY A 249 -0.86 -5.45 -2.62
C GLY A 249 -2.11 -5.51 -1.74
N ILE A 250 -1.91 -5.40 -0.43
CA ILE A 250 -2.96 -5.30 0.59
C ILE A 250 -2.57 -4.18 1.55
N VAL A 251 -3.52 -3.30 1.89
CA VAL A 251 -3.39 -2.43 3.05
C VAL A 251 -4.28 -2.98 4.15
N GLY A 252 -3.64 -3.42 5.24
CA GLY A 252 -4.29 -4.04 6.39
C GLY A 252 -3.88 -3.40 7.70
N GLY A 253 -4.71 -3.59 8.71
CA GLY A 253 -4.42 -3.21 10.08
C GLY A 253 -3.64 -4.30 10.83
N MET A 254 -2.87 -3.89 11.82
CA MET A 254 -2.28 -4.75 12.83
C MET A 254 -2.47 -4.03 14.17
N GLY A 255 -3.65 -4.17 14.76
CA GLY A 255 -4.06 -3.39 15.93
C GLY A 255 -4.32 -1.92 15.59
N ASP A 256 -3.54 -1.00 16.15
CA ASP A 256 -3.63 0.45 15.86
C ASP A 256 -2.63 0.93 14.80
N ARG A 257 -2.00 -0.01 14.11
CA ARG A 257 -1.00 0.20 13.05
C ARG A 257 -1.55 -0.24 11.71
N ALA A 258 -1.06 0.36 10.63
CA ALA A 258 -1.37 -0.09 9.27
C ALA A 258 -0.08 -0.41 8.51
N ILE A 259 -0.12 -1.46 7.71
CA ILE A 259 1.02 -1.97 6.94
C ILE A 259 0.65 -2.13 5.47
N PHE A 260 1.67 -2.18 4.61
CA PHE A 260 1.50 -2.51 3.19
C PHE A 260 2.08 -3.88 2.89
N VAL A 261 1.21 -4.87 2.68
CA VAL A 261 1.59 -6.19 2.21
C VAL A 261 1.82 -6.12 0.70
N PHE A 262 3.06 -6.32 0.27
CA PHE A 262 3.46 -6.23 -1.13
C PHE A 262 3.63 -7.60 -1.79
N GLY A 263 3.64 -8.68 -1.01
CA GLY A 263 3.91 -10.00 -1.54
C GLY A 263 3.75 -11.12 -0.53
N PHE A 264 4.18 -12.31 -0.95
CA PHE A 264 4.03 -13.56 -0.22
C PHE A 264 5.27 -14.41 -0.38
N HIS A 265 5.66 -15.10 0.68
CA HIS A 265 6.74 -16.07 0.68
C HIS A 265 6.46 -17.16 1.70
N ALA A 266 6.51 -18.43 1.28
CA ALA A 266 6.29 -19.59 2.15
C ALA A 266 5.04 -19.47 3.05
N LEU A 267 3.90 -19.07 2.46
CA LEU A 267 2.60 -18.82 3.13
C LEU A 267 2.57 -17.64 4.12
N GLN A 268 3.67 -16.91 4.27
CA GLN A 268 3.73 -15.66 5.02
C GLN A 268 3.46 -14.47 4.10
N PHE A 269 2.87 -13.41 4.64
CA PHE A 269 2.81 -12.10 3.99
C PHE A 269 4.16 -11.40 4.11
N LEU A 270 4.58 -10.76 3.02
CA LEU A 270 5.70 -9.83 2.99
C LEU A 270 5.15 -8.41 3.06
N TYR A 271 5.62 -7.62 4.00
CA TYR A 271 5.11 -6.26 4.18
C TYR A 271 6.20 -5.23 4.42
N LEU A 272 5.84 -3.98 4.10
CA LEU A 272 6.57 -2.77 4.43
C LEU A 272 5.86 -2.03 5.56
N ASP A 273 6.66 -1.61 6.54
CA ASP A 273 6.18 -0.91 7.73
C ASP A 273 6.37 0.62 7.59
N PRO A 274 5.32 1.45 7.66
CA PRO A 274 5.44 2.91 7.58
C PRO A 274 5.84 3.60 8.90
N HIS A 275 5.94 2.89 10.03
CA HIS A 275 6.15 3.45 11.37
C HIS A 275 7.62 3.82 11.64
N ILE A 276 8.28 4.45 10.68
CA ILE A 276 9.59 5.06 10.85
C ILE A 276 9.49 6.54 10.47
N VAL A 277 9.97 7.42 11.33
CA VAL A 277 9.94 8.86 11.08
C VAL A 277 11.17 9.26 10.28
N GLN A 278 10.93 9.86 9.13
CA GLN A 278 11.95 10.48 8.29
C GLN A 278 11.72 12.00 8.20
N PRO A 279 12.76 12.83 8.02
CA PRO A 279 12.55 14.25 7.76
C PRO A 279 11.87 14.45 6.41
N SER A 280 10.98 15.44 6.29
CA SER A 280 10.48 15.87 4.98
C SER A 280 11.54 16.65 4.21
N PHE A 281 11.46 16.63 2.88
CA PHE A 281 12.31 17.44 2.01
C PHE A 281 11.77 18.87 1.90
N LYS A 282 12.65 19.87 1.80
CA LYS A 282 12.23 21.27 1.61
C LYS A 282 12.09 21.66 0.14
N SER A 283 12.77 20.92 -0.74
CA SER A 283 12.76 21.13 -2.19
C SER A 283 12.82 19.81 -2.93
N PHE A 284 12.27 19.76 -4.15
CA PHE A 284 12.36 18.57 -5.01
C PHE A 284 13.79 18.22 -5.43
N THR A 285 14.70 19.21 -5.41
CA THR A 285 16.13 18.99 -5.72
C THR A 285 16.87 18.25 -4.60
N GLU A 286 16.35 18.27 -3.38
CA GLU A 286 16.95 17.64 -2.20
C GLU A 286 16.48 16.20 -1.99
N ILE A 287 15.54 15.72 -2.82
CA ILE A 287 14.96 14.39 -2.67
C ILE A 287 16.06 13.32 -2.84
N ASP A 288 16.32 12.60 -1.76
CA ASP A 288 17.06 11.35 -1.79
C ASP A 288 16.09 10.20 -2.05
N THR A 289 16.11 9.67 -3.27
CA THR A 289 15.28 8.53 -3.67
C THR A 289 15.56 7.28 -2.84
N LYS A 290 16.78 7.13 -2.28
CA LYS A 290 17.12 5.99 -1.42
C LYS A 290 16.39 6.04 -0.07
N SER A 291 15.90 7.19 0.38
CA SER A 291 15.05 7.31 1.57
C SER A 291 13.66 6.67 1.37
N TYR A 292 13.26 6.43 0.12
CA TYR A 292 12.00 5.78 -0.26
C TYR A 292 12.19 4.34 -0.72
N SER A 293 13.36 3.74 -0.49
CA SER A 293 13.61 2.33 -0.72
C SER A 293 13.61 1.56 0.60
N PRO A 294 13.01 0.35 0.66
CA PRO A 294 13.03 -0.47 1.86
C PRO A 294 14.41 -1.09 2.13
N ILE A 295 15.29 -1.17 1.12
CA ILE A 295 16.63 -1.76 1.25
C ILE A 295 17.68 -0.72 0.86
N GLY A 296 18.59 -0.43 1.79
CA GLY A 296 19.68 0.51 1.57
C GLY A 296 20.95 0.08 2.29
N THR A 297 22.01 0.90 2.22
CA THR A 297 23.34 0.55 2.77
C THR A 297 23.30 0.08 4.24
N ASN A 298 22.41 0.65 5.06
CA ASN A 298 22.22 0.29 6.46
C ASN A 298 20.73 0.12 6.82
N ARG A 299 19.93 -0.37 5.87
CA ARG A 299 18.48 -0.49 6.06
C ARG A 299 17.94 -1.74 5.41
N PHE A 300 17.11 -2.46 6.15
CA PHE A 300 16.34 -3.58 5.65
C PHE A 300 14.93 -3.55 6.29
N SER A 301 14.00 -2.85 5.65
CA SER A 301 12.62 -2.65 6.12
C SER A 301 11.64 -3.65 5.49
N VAL A 302 12.04 -4.92 5.41
CA VAL A 302 11.22 -6.00 4.84
C VAL A 302 10.89 -6.98 5.94
N HIS A 303 9.60 -7.22 6.13
CA HIS A 303 9.10 -8.02 7.24
C HIS A 303 8.20 -9.14 6.74
N THR A 304 8.06 -10.19 7.55
CA THR A 304 7.12 -11.28 7.31
C THR A 304 6.09 -11.35 8.43
N ILE A 305 4.85 -11.67 8.09
CA ILE A 305 3.79 -11.88 9.08
C ILE A 305 2.89 -13.03 8.65
N ASP A 306 2.43 -13.80 9.64
CA ASP A 306 1.42 -14.82 9.40
C ASP A 306 0.09 -14.13 9.03
N PRO A 307 -0.61 -14.56 7.97
CA PRO A 307 -1.87 -13.95 7.56
C PRO A 307 -2.91 -13.82 8.69
N THR A 308 -2.88 -14.74 9.68
CA THR A 308 -3.80 -14.74 10.83
C THR A 308 -3.55 -13.63 11.84
N LYS A 309 -2.41 -12.94 11.76
CA LYS A 309 -2.06 -11.81 12.64
C LYS A 309 -2.48 -10.44 12.06
N LEU A 310 -2.95 -10.40 10.81
CA LEU A 310 -3.48 -9.19 10.21
C LEU A 310 -4.93 -9.00 10.67
N ASP A 311 -5.35 -7.76 10.89
CA ASP A 311 -6.75 -7.46 11.20
C ASP A 311 -7.66 -7.93 10.08
N ASP A 312 -8.86 -8.40 10.45
CA ASP A 312 -9.82 -8.98 9.52
C ASP A 312 -10.14 -8.03 8.35
N PHE A 313 -10.28 -6.73 8.59
CA PHE A 313 -10.67 -5.79 7.54
C PHE A 313 -9.46 -5.20 6.81
N CYS A 314 -9.32 -5.56 5.54
CA CYS A 314 -8.24 -5.14 4.66
C CYS A 314 -8.76 -4.54 3.35
N THR A 315 -7.97 -3.70 2.71
CA THR A 315 -8.20 -3.28 1.31
C THR A 315 -7.20 -3.98 0.40
N PHE A 316 -7.70 -4.81 -0.51
CA PHE A 316 -6.90 -5.43 -1.57
C PHE A 316 -6.77 -4.50 -2.77
N GLY A 317 -5.58 -4.49 -3.38
CA GLY A 317 -5.30 -3.80 -4.63
C GLY A 317 -5.21 -4.79 -5.79
N PHE A 318 -5.88 -4.48 -6.91
CA PHE A 318 -5.72 -5.23 -8.17
C PHE A 318 -5.49 -4.29 -9.35
N LEU A 319 -4.38 -4.42 -10.06
CA LEU A 319 -4.05 -3.58 -11.22
C LEU A 319 -4.43 -4.29 -12.53
N ILE A 320 -5.43 -3.75 -13.22
CA ILE A 320 -5.87 -4.15 -14.56
C ILE A 320 -5.17 -3.26 -15.59
N LYS A 321 -4.35 -3.85 -16.45
CA LYS A 321 -3.50 -3.13 -17.42
C LYS A 321 -4.10 -3.04 -18.83
N ASN A 322 -5.09 -3.86 -19.13
CA ASN A 322 -5.78 -3.90 -20.42
C ASN A 322 -7.20 -4.48 -20.27
N LEU A 323 -8.02 -4.35 -21.32
CA LEU A 323 -9.41 -4.84 -21.29
C LEU A 323 -9.54 -6.34 -21.08
N HIS A 324 -8.60 -7.15 -21.55
CA HIS A 324 -8.64 -8.62 -21.37
C HIS A 324 -8.47 -9.01 -19.90
N GLU A 325 -7.66 -8.26 -19.15
CA GLU A 325 -7.47 -8.46 -17.70
C GLU A 325 -8.72 -8.10 -16.87
N VAL A 326 -9.75 -7.46 -17.46
CA VAL A 326 -11.02 -7.23 -16.77
C VAL A 326 -11.73 -8.57 -16.52
N ASP A 327 -11.76 -9.46 -17.52
CA ASP A 327 -12.39 -10.78 -17.37
C ASP A 327 -11.64 -11.64 -16.34
N ASP A 328 -10.30 -11.55 -16.31
CA ASP A 328 -9.48 -12.19 -15.29
C ASP A 328 -9.81 -11.69 -13.88
N PHE A 329 -10.02 -10.37 -13.73
CA PHE A 329 -10.43 -9.78 -12.46
C PHE A 329 -11.84 -10.24 -12.06
N MET A 330 -12.79 -10.25 -13.00
CA MET A 330 -14.16 -10.71 -12.73
C MET A 330 -14.19 -12.18 -12.30
N LYS A 331 -13.37 -13.02 -12.93
CA LYS A 331 -13.21 -14.41 -12.53
C LYS A 331 -12.61 -14.52 -11.13
N LEU A 332 -11.56 -13.76 -10.83
CA LEU A 332 -10.96 -13.73 -9.50
C LEU A 332 -11.97 -13.28 -8.43
N ALA A 333 -12.73 -12.22 -8.71
CA ALA A 333 -13.78 -11.70 -7.84
C ALA A 333 -14.84 -12.75 -7.51
N LYS A 334 -15.29 -13.50 -8.52
CA LYS A 334 -16.27 -14.56 -8.34
C LYS A 334 -15.70 -15.76 -7.58
N ASP A 335 -14.57 -16.31 -8.04
CA ASP A 335 -14.05 -17.59 -7.56
C ASP A 335 -13.38 -17.48 -6.18
N VAL A 336 -12.77 -16.33 -5.88
CA VAL A 336 -12.07 -16.07 -4.62
C VAL A 336 -12.97 -15.28 -3.69
N PHE A 337 -13.50 -14.15 -4.13
CA PHE A 337 -14.19 -13.22 -3.22
C PHE A 337 -15.70 -13.46 -3.14
N GLU A 338 -16.25 -14.38 -3.94
CA GLU A 338 -17.69 -14.67 -4.00
C GLU A 338 -18.55 -13.44 -4.35
N ILE A 339 -17.95 -12.50 -5.10
CA ILE A 339 -18.63 -11.28 -5.55
C ILE A 339 -19.17 -11.52 -6.96
N SER A 340 -20.50 -11.49 -7.11
CA SER A 340 -21.17 -11.57 -8.41
C SER A 340 -21.86 -10.25 -8.76
N ASN A 341 -22.01 -10.00 -10.07
CA ASN A 341 -22.66 -8.79 -10.60
C ASN A 341 -24.19 -8.78 -10.46
N ASP A 342 -24.80 -9.79 -9.83
CA ASP A 342 -26.24 -10.05 -9.93
C ASP A 342 -27.13 -9.18 -9.01
N LYS A 343 -26.56 -8.19 -8.34
CA LYS A 343 -27.34 -7.21 -7.58
C LYS A 343 -27.20 -5.83 -8.20
N GLU A 344 -28.06 -5.55 -9.19
CA GLU A 344 -28.35 -4.19 -9.61
C GLU A 344 -28.77 -3.35 -8.39
N LEU A 345 -28.09 -2.23 -8.17
CA LEU A 345 -28.50 -1.18 -7.23
C LEU A 345 -29.91 -0.72 -7.61
N ARG A 346 -30.92 -1.09 -6.81
CA ARG A 346 -32.23 -0.43 -6.83
C ARG A 346 -32.20 0.68 -5.80
N THR A 347 -32.23 1.93 -6.26
CA THR A 347 -32.44 3.08 -5.39
C THR A 347 -33.85 2.99 -4.80
N SER A 348 -33.95 3.03 -3.47
CA SER A 348 -35.22 3.31 -2.80
C SER A 348 -35.11 4.64 -2.05
N HIS A 349 -36.20 5.38 -2.04
CA HIS A 349 -36.27 6.79 -1.63
C HIS A 349 -36.02 7.01 -0.13
N ASP A 350 -35.54 8.22 0.16
CA ASP A 350 -35.30 8.80 1.49
C ASP A 350 -36.34 8.46 2.55
N LEU A 351 -35.89 7.88 3.66
CA LEU A 351 -36.55 7.95 4.95
C LEU A 351 -35.53 8.36 6.02
N ASN A 352 -35.72 9.56 6.58
CA ASN A 352 -35.07 10.07 7.79
C ASN A 352 -33.57 10.39 7.73
N GLY A 353 -33.04 10.78 6.56
CA GLY A 353 -31.74 11.47 6.48
C GLY A 353 -30.52 10.63 6.83
N PHE A 354 -30.66 9.30 6.83
CA PHE A 354 -29.55 8.35 6.84
C PHE A 354 -29.61 7.53 5.55
N GLU A 355 -28.51 7.51 4.80
CA GLU A 355 -28.29 6.50 3.76
C GLU A 355 -28.16 5.14 4.46
N VAL A 356 -29.24 4.37 4.47
CA VAL A 356 -29.20 2.95 4.81
C VAL A 356 -29.08 2.20 3.49
N LEU A 357 -27.92 1.57 3.27
CA LEU A 357 -27.73 0.62 2.19
C LEU A 357 -28.40 -0.69 2.61
N ASP A 358 -29.63 -0.93 2.18
CA ASP A 358 -30.25 -2.26 2.27
C ASP A 358 -29.84 -3.12 1.05
N PHE A 359 -29.48 -4.38 1.35
CA PHE A 359 -28.65 -5.28 0.53
C PHE A 359 -29.32 -5.98 -0.66
#